data_AF-A0A7J8AWG5-F1
#
_entry.id   AF-A0A7J8AWG5-F1
#
_cell.length_a   1.000
_cell.length_b   1.000
_cell.length_c   1.000
_cell.angle_alpha   90.00
_cell.angle_beta   90.00
_cell.angle_gamma   90.00
#
_symmetry.space_group_name_H-M   'P 1'
#
loop_
_entity.id
_entity.type
_entity.pdbx_description
1 polymer ?
#
loop_
_entity_poly.entity_id
_entity_poly.type
_entity_poly.pdbx_seq_one_letter_code
_entity_poly.pdbx_strand_id
1 'polypeptide(L)' 'MSAKMSSKELKSIFEKYAAREGDPNQLSKNELTLLIQTEFPSLLKGPSTLEDLFKELDKNGDGEVSFEEFQVVLNKIAQ' A
#
# COMPACT_ATOMS: atom_id res chain seq x y z
N MET A 1 -15.27 12.96 5.50
CA MET A 1 -13.93 13.40 5.95
C MET A 1 -12.94 12.81 4.97
N SER A 2 -12.43 13.59 4.02
CA SER A 2 -11.41 13.12 3.08
C SER A 2 -10.08 13.08 3.82
N ALA A 3 -9.65 11.88 4.23
CA ALA A 3 -8.38 11.68 4.91
C ALA A 3 -7.23 11.96 3.94
N LYS A 4 -6.77 13.22 3.86
CA LYS A 4 -5.48 13.55 3.26
C LYS A 4 -4.39 13.15 4.26
N MET A 5 -3.92 11.91 4.18
CA MET A 5 -2.71 11.51 4.89
C MET A 5 -1.51 12.24 4.29
N SER A 6 -0.62 12.74 5.15
CA SER A 6 0.63 13.39 4.71
C SER A 6 1.67 12.34 4.33
N SER A 7 2.63 12.67 3.46
CA SER A 7 3.71 11.73 3.06
C SER A 7 4.45 11.13 4.27
N LYS A 8 4.60 11.89 5.37
CA LYS A 8 5.21 11.42 6.61
C LYS A 8 4.38 10.37 7.35
N GLU A 9 3.06 10.54 7.38
CA GLU A 9 2.13 9.58 7.99
C GLU A 9 2.10 8.29 7.15
N LEU A 10 2.03 8.43 5.82
CA LEU A 10 2.10 7.30 4.90
C LEU A 10 3.39 6.50 5.06
N LYS A 11 4.54 7.18 5.17
CA LYS A 11 5.83 6.53 5.40
C LYS A 11 5.86 5.81 6.74
N SER A 12 5.35 6.43 7.81
CA SER A 12 5.32 5.80 9.14
C SER A 12 4.42 4.56 9.17
N ILE A 13 3.27 4.62 8.50
CA ILE A 13 2.38 3.47 8.33
C ILE A 13 3.10 2.39 7.50
N PHE A 14 3.63 2.74 6.34
CA PHE A 14 4.36 1.82 5.47
C PHE A 14 5.46 1.08 6.23
N GLU A 15 6.37 1.79 6.90
CA GLU A 15 7.48 1.20 7.66
C GLU A 15 6.97 0.31 8.81
N LYS A 16 5.87 0.69 9.47
CA LYS A 16 5.25 -0.12 10.52
C LYS A 16 4.76 -1.48 10.00
N TYR A 17 4.25 -1.53 8.76
CA TYR A 17 3.76 -2.78 8.17
C TYR A 17 4.87 -3.57 7.47
N ALA A 18 5.81 -2.90 6.79
CA ALA A 18 6.96 -3.51 6.11
C ALA A 18 7.99 -4.11 7.09
N ALA A 19 8.13 -3.54 8.28
CA ALA A 19 9.03 -4.09 9.30
C ALA A 19 8.50 -5.36 9.98
N ARG A 20 7.40 -5.97 9.49
CA ARG A 20 6.81 -7.17 10.12
C ARG A 20 7.50 -8.43 9.63
N GLU A 21 7.72 -8.55 8.33
CA GLU A 21 8.27 -9.75 7.70
C GLU A 21 9.07 -9.39 6.43
N GLY A 22 10.21 -10.05 6.21
CA GLY A 22 10.98 -9.82 4.98
C GLY A 22 11.79 -8.52 4.99
N ASP A 23 11.72 -7.73 3.90
CA ASP A 23 12.46 -6.47 3.74
C ASP A 23 11.72 -5.30 4.40
N PRO A 24 12.31 -4.61 5.40
CA PRO A 24 11.65 -3.49 6.09
C PRO A 24 11.40 -2.25 5.21
N ASN A 25 11.91 -2.22 3.98
CA ASN A 25 11.74 -1.14 3.01
C ASN A 25 10.71 -1.46 1.93
N GLN A 26 10.17 -2.68 1.90
CA GLN A 26 9.17 -3.11 0.94
C GLN A 26 8.01 -3.80 1.65
N LEU A 27 6.81 -3.74 1.06
CA LEU A 27 5.65 -4.47 1.55
C LEU A 27 5.48 -5.74 0.75
N SER A 28 5.54 -6.87 1.43
CA SER A 28 5.08 -8.12 0.85
C SER A 28 3.56 -8.09 0.59
N LYS A 29 3.07 -9.03 -0.23
CA LYS A 29 1.62 -9.18 -0.51
C LYS A 29 0.78 -9.25 0.78
N ASN A 30 1.29 -9.92 1.81
CA ASN A 30 0.58 -10.09 3.08
C ASN A 30 0.55 -8.78 3.89
N GLU A 31 1.67 -8.07 3.97
CA GLU A 31 1.77 -6.81 4.72
C GLU A 31 0.95 -5.71 4.06
N LEU A 32 1.03 -5.60 2.73
CA LEU A 32 0.20 -4.67 1.97
C LEU A 32 -1.28 -4.98 2.16
N THR A 33 -1.66 -6.26 2.11
CA THR A 33 -3.04 -6.70 2.36
C THR A 33 -3.54 -6.27 3.73
N LEU A 34 -2.71 -6.40 4.76
CA LEU A 34 -3.06 -6.00 6.13
C LEU A 34 -3.15 -4.48 6.27
N LEU A 35 -2.19 -3.75 5.68
CA LEU A 35 -2.16 -2.28 5.67
C LEU A 35 -3.41 -1.73 5.00
N ILE A 36 -3.77 -2.23 3.81
CA ILE A 36 -4.93 -1.73 3.06
C ILE A 36 -6.22 -2.05 3.81
N GLN A 37 -6.38 -3.23 4.39
CA GLN A 37 -7.56 -3.56 5.18
C GLN A 37 -7.71 -2.71 6.44
N THR A 38 -6.60 -2.34 7.08
CA THR A 38 -6.62 -1.63 8.36
C THR A 38 -6.72 -0.12 8.17
N GLU A 39 -5.88 0.45 7.31
CA GLU A 39 -5.73 1.89 7.15
C GLU A 39 -6.59 2.43 5.99
N PHE A 40 -6.79 1.63 4.94
CA PHE A 40 -7.49 2.04 3.71
C PHE A 40 -8.60 1.07 3.27
N PRO A 41 -9.53 0.65 4.15
CA PRO A 41 -10.56 -0.33 3.81
C PRO A 41 -11.47 0.13 2.66
N SER A 42 -11.51 1.44 2.37
CA SER A 42 -12.21 2.02 1.22
C SER A 42 -11.62 1.61 -0.13
N LEU A 43 -10.32 1.30 -0.21
CA LEU A 43 -9.68 0.84 -1.45
C LEU A 43 -10.22 -0.53 -1.90
N LEU A 44 -10.74 -1.32 -0.95
CA LEU A 44 -11.33 -2.64 -1.21
C LEU A 44 -12.84 -2.59 -1.47
N LYS A 45 -13.45 -1.40 -1.47
CA LYS A 45 -14.89 -1.22 -1.75
C LYS A 45 -15.22 -1.14 -3.24
N GLY A 46 -14.21 -1.23 -4.12
CA GLY A 46 -14.37 -1.24 -5.57
C GLY A 46 -14.46 -2.65 -6.16
N PRO A 47 -14.63 -2.77 -7.49
CA PRO A 47 -14.55 -4.05 -8.19
C PRO A 47 -13.14 -4.67 -8.20
N SER A 48 -12.12 -3.88 -7.88
CA SER A 48 -10.73 -4.32 -7.84
C SER A 48 -10.46 -5.19 -6.62
N THR A 49 -9.85 -6.35 -6.83
CA THR A 49 -9.40 -7.21 -5.72
C THR A 49 -8.09 -6.71 -5.13
N LEU A 50 -7.75 -7.18 -3.92
CA LEU A 50 -6.41 -6.98 -3.34
C LEU A 50 -5.29 -7.45 -4.28
N GLU A 51 -5.52 -8.51 -5.05
CA GLU A 51 -4.53 -9.04 -5.98
C GLU A 51 -4.35 -8.15 -7.21
N ASP A 52 -5.43 -7.55 -7.71
CA ASP A 52 -5.35 -6.56 -8.79
C ASP A 52 -4.65 -5.30 -8.30
N LEU A 53 -4.96 -4.85 -7.07
CA LEU A 53 -4.28 -3.72 -6.44
C LEU A 53 -2.78 -4.01 -6.25
N PHE A 54 -2.43 -5.21 -5.78
CA PHE A 54 -1.05 -5.65 -5.62
C PHE A 54 -0.31 -5.61 -6.95
N LYS A 55 -0.88 -6.19 -8.01
CA LYS A 55 -0.29 -6.14 -9.36
C LYS A 55 -0.25 -4.73 -9.94
N GLU A 56 -1.17 -3.85 -9.54
CA GLU A 56 -1.12 -2.45 -9.96
C GLU A 56 0.02 -1.71 -9.27
N LEU A 57 0.32 -2.06 -8.01
CA LEU A 57 1.38 -1.50 -7.17
C LEU A 57 2.77 -2.03 -7.56
N ASP A 58 2.95 -3.35 -7.62
CA ASP A 58 4.19 -4.06 -8.00
C ASP A 58 4.46 -3.87 -9.50
N LYS A 59 5.06 -2.73 -9.86
CA LYS A 59 5.34 -2.34 -11.25
C LYS A 59 6.65 -2.92 -11.75
N ASN A 60 7.61 -3.07 -10.86
CA ASN A 60 8.89 -3.70 -11.17
C ASN A 60 8.80 -5.23 -11.25
N GLY A 61 7.74 -5.84 -10.69
CA GLY A 61 7.50 -7.27 -10.73
C GLY A 61 8.43 -8.06 -9.80
N ASP A 62 8.95 -7.43 -8.75
CA ASP A 62 9.81 -8.11 -7.77
C ASP A 62 9.01 -8.95 -6.76
N GLY A 63 7.68 -8.83 -6.77
CA GLY A 63 6.79 -9.54 -5.86
C GLY A 63 6.65 -8.86 -4.49
N GLU A 64 7.18 -7.65 -4.35
CA GLU A 64 7.10 -6.78 -3.19
C GLU A 64 6.66 -5.38 -3.67
N VAL A 65 6.33 -4.49 -2.73
CA VAL A 65 5.87 -3.13 -3.06
C VAL A 65 6.72 -2.11 -2.34
N SER A 66 7.50 -1.37 -3.11
CA SER A 66 8.33 -0.30 -2.58
C SER A 66 7.49 0.90 -2.12
N PHE A 67 8.07 1.75 -1.26
CA PHE A 67 7.40 2.98 -0.83
C PHE A 67 7.05 3.91 -1.99
N GLU A 68 7.88 3.95 -3.04
CA GLU A 68 7.62 4.76 -4.23
C GLU A 68 6.38 4.25 -4.99
N GLU A 69 6.30 2.94 -5.24
CA GLU A 69 5.14 2.30 -5.88
C GLU A 69 3.86 2.51 -5.08
N PHE A 70 3.93 2.32 -3.77
CA PHE A 70 2.83 2.58 -2.84
C PHE A 70 2.33 4.03 -2.92
N GLN A 71 3.24 5.00 -2.90
CA GLN A 71 2.90 6.41 -2.93
C GLN A 71 2.28 6.84 -4.27
N VAL A 72 2.74 6.26 -5.39
CA VAL A 72 2.19 6.55 -6.73
C VAL A 72 0.73 6.13 -6.83
N VAL A 73 0.39 4.91 -6.40
CA VAL A 73 -0.98 4.40 -6.49
C VAL A 73 -1.89 5.12 -5.49
N LEU A 74 -1.44 5.37 -4.25
CA LEU A 74 -2.25 6.14 -3.31
C LEU A 74 -2.57 7.54 -3.82
N ASN A 75 -1.61 8.24 -4.43
CA ASN A 75 -1.89 9.54 -5.06
C ASN A 75 -2.89 9.43 -6.21
N LYS A 76 -2.83 8.34 -6.98
CA LYS A 76 -3.76 8.08 -8.09
C LYS A 76 -5.19 7.83 -7.60
N ILE A 77 -5.37 7.18 -6.45
CA ILE A 77 -6.70 6.84 -5.91
C ILE A 77 -7.25 7.94 -4.98
N ALA A 78 -6.40 8.78 -4.40
CA ALA A 78 -6.81 9.89 -3.54
C ALA A 78 -7.27 11.15 -4.29
N GLN A 79 -7.22 11.17 -5.63
CA GLN A 79 -7.77 12.21 -6.50
C GLN A 79 -9.24 11.97 -6.82
#